data_AF-A0A1S7AZV1-F1
#
_entry.id   AF-A0A1S7AZV1-F1
#
_cell.length_a   1.000
_cell.length_b   1.000
_cell.length_c   1.000
_cell.angle_alpha   90.00
_cell.angle_beta   90.00
_cell.angle_gamma   90.00
#
_symmetry.space_group_name_H-M   'P 1'
#
loop_
_entity.id
_entity.type
_entity.pdbx_description
1 polymer ?
#
loop_
_entity_poly.entity_id
_entity_poly.type
_entity_poly.pdbx_seq_one_letter_code
_entity_poly.pdbx_strand_id
1 'polypeptide(L)'
;AVEAKALNKEALQAEVGLPVDRKVPLVAFIGRLEEQKGPDVMVAAIKELLEEEKDVQIVLLGTGKKKFERMLKSAEEKFPDNVRA
;
A
#
# COMPACT_ATOMS: atom_id res chain seq x y z
N ALA A 1 -23.01 -7.10 4.25
CA ALA A 1 -21.79 -6.47 4.80
C ALA A 1 -20.54 -6.80 3.97
N VAL A 2 -20.24 -8.08 3.73
CA VAL A 2 -19.04 -8.50 2.97
C VAL A 2 -19.07 -8.05 1.50
N GLU A 3 -20.24 -8.12 0.84
CA GLU A 3 -20.38 -7.65 -0.55
C GLU A 3 -20.12 -6.14 -0.70
N ALA A 4 -20.60 -5.33 0.24
CA ALA A 4 -20.35 -3.89 0.24
C ALA A 4 -18.85 -3.56 0.40
N LYS A 5 -18.11 -4.37 1.17
CA LYS A 5 -16.65 -4.22 1.30
C LYS A 5 -15.91 -4.53 -0.01
N ALA A 6 -16.40 -5.49 -0.79
CA ALA A 6 -15.84 -5.79 -2.11
C ALA A 6 -16.04 -4.62 -3.09
N LEU A 7 -17.25 -4.02 -3.11
CA LEU A 7 -17.52 -2.82 -3.92
C LEU A 7 -16.64 -1.63 -3.51
N ASN A 8 -16.50 -1.39 -2.20
CA ASN A 8 -15.62 -0.33 -1.70
C ASN A 8 -14.14 -0.58 -2.03
N LYS A 9 -13.72 -1.85 -2.09
CA LYS A 9 -12.36 -2.22 -2.48
C LYS A 9 -12.11 -1.93 -3.97
N GLU A 10 -13.03 -2.30 -4.84
CA GLU A 10 -12.91 -2.01 -6.28
C GLU A 10 -12.91 -0.50 -6.55
N ALA A 11 -13.78 0.25 -5.84
CA ALA A 11 -13.80 1.70 -5.91
C ALA A 11 -12.48 2.31 -5.41
N LEU A 12 -11.92 1.82 -4.30
CA LEU A 12 -10.64 2.29 -3.79
C LEU A 12 -9.50 2.00 -4.78
N GLN A 13 -9.43 0.78 -5.32
CA GLN A 13 -8.45 0.39 -6.33
C GLN A 13 -8.48 1.34 -7.52
N ALA A 14 -9.68 1.64 -8.05
CA ALA A 14 -9.85 2.58 -9.15
C ALA A 14 -9.40 4.00 -8.78
N GLU A 15 -9.80 4.50 -7.60
CA GLU A 15 -9.50 5.86 -7.12
C GLU A 15 -7.98 6.08 -6.98
N VAL A 16 -7.26 5.09 -6.45
CA VAL A 16 -5.80 5.19 -6.28
C VAL A 16 -5.03 4.73 -7.53
N GLY A 17 -5.72 4.29 -8.58
CA GLY A 17 -5.10 3.85 -9.83
C GLY A 17 -4.39 2.49 -9.77
N LEU A 18 -4.80 1.59 -8.87
CA LEU A 18 -4.36 0.19 -8.85
C LEU A 18 -5.22 -0.67 -9.80
N PRO A 19 -4.71 -1.82 -10.27
CA PRO A 19 -5.54 -2.81 -10.98
C PRO A 19 -6.78 -3.18 -10.16
N VAL A 20 -7.96 -3.07 -10.77
CA VAL A 20 -9.23 -3.36 -10.10
C VAL A 20 -9.47 -4.87 -10.14
N ASP A 21 -9.27 -5.53 -9.00
CA ASP A 21 -9.58 -6.95 -8.82
C ASP A 21 -9.97 -7.23 -7.36
N ARG A 22 -11.22 -7.67 -7.19
CA ARG A 22 -11.78 -8.04 -5.87
C ARG A 22 -11.09 -9.24 -5.23
N LYS A 23 -10.39 -10.10 -6.00
CA LYS A 23 -9.73 -11.31 -5.51
C LYS A 23 -8.34 -11.01 -4.90
N VAL A 24 -7.61 -10.06 -5.47
CA VAL A 24 -6.25 -9.68 -5.03
C VAL A 24 -6.30 -9.06 -3.63
N PRO A 25 -5.71 -9.63 -2.57
CA PRO A 25 -5.69 -9.04 -1.24
C PRO A 25 -5.22 -7.58 -1.24
N LEU A 26 -5.91 -6.71 -0.48
CA LEU A 26 -5.54 -5.31 -0.32
C LEU A 26 -5.24 -5.03 1.15
N VAL A 27 -4.00 -4.66 1.43
CA VAL A 27 -3.50 -4.25 2.75
C VAL A 27 -3.44 -2.72 2.79
N ALA A 28 -3.89 -2.13 3.90
CA ALA A 28 -3.82 -0.67 4.08
C ALA A 28 -3.06 -0.32 5.37
N PHE A 29 -2.13 0.62 5.26
CA PHE A 29 -1.50 1.28 6.41
C PHE A 29 -1.94 2.73 6.47
N ILE A 30 -2.44 3.15 7.64
CA ILE A 30 -2.83 4.54 7.89
C ILE A 30 -2.18 4.99 9.19
N GLY A 31 -1.31 6.01 9.12
CA GLY A 31 -0.62 6.49 10.32
C GLY A 31 0.41 7.59 10.09
N ARG A 32 0.87 8.18 11.19
CA ARG A 32 1.96 9.16 11.17
C ARG A 32 3.28 8.48 10.79
N LEU A 33 4.07 9.15 9.96
CA LEU A 33 5.37 8.67 9.51
C LEU A 33 6.46 9.13 10.50
N GLU A 34 6.56 8.38 11.60
CA GLU A 34 7.53 8.54 12.69
C GLU A 34 8.10 7.18 13.07
N GLU A 35 9.29 7.15 13.67
CA GLU A 35 10.03 5.93 14.02
C GLU A 35 9.21 4.97 14.88
N GLN A 36 8.38 5.49 15.79
CA GLN A 36 7.51 4.68 16.66
C GLN A 36 6.49 3.82 15.87
N LYS A 37 6.22 4.16 14.61
CA LYS A 37 5.29 3.42 13.74
C LYS A 37 6.00 2.47 12.76
N GLY A 38 7.33 2.41 12.78
CA GLY A 38 8.15 1.55 11.91
C GLY A 38 7.91 1.68 10.40
N PRO A 39 7.81 2.88 9.78
CA PRO A 39 7.64 2.98 8.32
C PRO A 39 8.79 2.37 7.53
N ASP A 40 9.98 2.36 8.10
CA ASP A 40 11.19 1.72 7.57
C ASP A 40 11.06 0.19 7.52
N VAL A 41 10.62 -0.42 8.62
CA VAL A 41 10.37 -1.87 8.69
C VAL A 41 9.27 -2.27 7.70
N MET A 42 8.19 -1.48 7.65
CA MET A 42 7.08 -1.72 6.73
C MET A 42 7.55 -1.69 5.26
N VAL A 43 8.29 -0.66 4.84
CA VAL A 43 8.77 -0.56 3.46
C VAL A 43 9.74 -1.69 3.10
N ALA A 44 10.56 -2.15 4.05
CA ALA A 44 11.42 -3.31 3.84
C ALA A 44 10.59 -4.59 3.60
N ALA A 45 9.58 -4.83 4.45
CA ALA A 45 8.68 -5.98 4.31
C ALA A 45 7.86 -5.94 3.02
N ILE A 46 7.43 -4.76 2.56
CA ILE A 46 6.73 -4.60 1.28
C ILE A 46 7.60 -5.06 0.11
N LYS A 47 8.90 -4.71 0.13
CA LYS A 47 9.83 -5.09 -0.94
C LYS A 47 10.03 -6.61 -0.97
N GLU A 48 10.26 -7.22 0.18
CA GLU A 48 10.42 -8.68 0.31
C GLU A 48 9.14 -9.40 -0.14
N LEU A 49 7.99 -8.99 0.37
CA LEU A 49 6.69 -9.57 0.04
C LEU A 49 6.41 -9.53 -1.48
N LEU A 50 6.64 -8.39 -2.14
CA LEU A 50 6.34 -8.23 -3.57
C LEU A 50 7.40 -8.83 -4.50
N GLU A 51 8.59 -9.14 -3.98
CA GLU A 51 9.61 -9.90 -4.69
C GLU A 51 9.27 -11.40 -4.71
N GLU A 52 8.67 -11.91 -3.64
CA GLU A 52 8.22 -13.32 -3.54
C GLU A 52 6.82 -13.55 -4.11
N GLU A 53 5.86 -12.67 -3.78
CA GLU A 53 4.43 -12.81 -4.07
C GLU A 53 3.87 -11.54 -4.70
N LYS A 54 3.56 -11.60 -5.99
CA LYS A 54 3.06 -10.44 -6.77
C LYS A 54 1.56 -10.21 -6.65
N ASP A 55 0.82 -11.14 -6.05
CA ASP A 55 -0.64 -11.10 -5.99
C ASP A 55 -1.16 -10.42 -4.71
N VAL A 56 -0.64 -9.23 -4.41
CA VAL A 56 -1.08 -8.40 -3.28
C VAL A 56 -0.96 -6.92 -3.60
N GLN A 57 -1.91 -6.13 -3.11
CA GLN A 57 -1.92 -4.68 -3.23
C GLN A 57 -1.81 -4.01 -1.87
N ILE A 58 -1.14 -2.87 -1.84
CA ILE A 58 -0.80 -2.15 -0.62
C ILE A 58 -1.09 -0.66 -0.81
N VAL A 59 -1.91 -0.10 0.07
CA VAL A 59 -2.21 1.33 0.13
C VAL A 59 -1.61 1.91 1.41
N LEU A 60 -0.79 2.94 1.28
CA LEU A 60 -0.13 3.63 2.38
C LEU A 60 -0.69 5.04 2.44
N LEU A 61 -1.13 5.48 3.62
CA LEU A 61 -1.60 6.85 3.83
C LEU A 61 -0.99 7.41 5.11
N GLY A 62 -0.13 8.41 4.96
CA GLY A 62 0.53 9.02 6.10
C GLY A 62 1.31 10.27 5.75
N THR A 63 1.51 11.12 6.76
CA THR A 63 2.39 12.29 6.68
C THR A 63 3.36 12.29 7.86
N GLY A 64 4.52 12.93 7.69
CA GLY A 64 5.47 13.06 8.79
C GLY A 64 6.88 13.40 8.34
N LYS A 65 7.88 12.65 8.83
CA LYS A 65 9.28 12.94 8.50
C LYS A 65 9.53 12.70 7.01
N LYS A 66 10.11 13.69 6.33
CA LYS A 66 10.38 13.64 4.88
C LYS A 66 11.17 12.42 4.41
N LYS A 67 12.03 11.84 5.27
CA LYS A 67 12.73 10.59 4.95
C LYS A 67 11.76 9.43 4.71
N PHE A 68 10.71 9.31 5.52
CA PHE A 68 9.73 8.23 5.42
C PHE A 68 8.75 8.46 4.28
N GLU A 69 8.30 9.70 4.05
CA GLU A 69 7.50 10.05 2.86
C GLU A 69 8.25 9.65 1.56
N ARG A 70 9.55 9.92 1.49
CA ARG A 70 10.39 9.49 0.35
C ARG A 70 10.50 7.97 0.22
N MET A 71 10.59 7.25 1.33
CA MET A 71 10.63 5.78 1.31
C MET A 71 9.33 5.17 0.78
N LEU A 72 8.20 5.75 1.19
CA LEU A 72 6.86 5.37 0.71
C LEU A 72 6.75 5.58 -0.81
N LYS A 73 7.11 6.77 -1.30
CA LYS A 73 7.13 7.07 -2.75
C LYS A 73 8.06 6.15 -3.54
N SER A 74 9.23 5.82 -3.00
CA SER A 74 10.13 4.86 -3.62
C SER A 74 9.53 3.46 -3.76
N ALA A 75 8.65 3.04 -2.84
CA ALA A 75 7.97 1.75 -2.95
C ALA A 75 6.91 1.77 -4.05
N GLU A 76 6.15 2.85 -4.17
CA GLU A 76 5.20 3.07 -5.27
C GLU A 76 5.88 3.08 -6.64
N GLU A 77 6.98 3.81 -6.79
CA GLU A 77 7.75 3.86 -8.04
C GLU A 77 8.31 2.49 -8.45
N LYS A 78 8.70 1.66 -7.46
CA LYS A 78 9.24 0.31 -7.72
C LYS A 78 8.15 -0.69 -8.09
N PHE A 79 6.95 -0.55 -7.53
CA PHE A 79 5.84 -1.49 -7.72
C PHE A 79 4.54 -0.75 -8.10
N PRO A 80 4.49 -0.12 -9.29
CA PRO A 80 3.40 0.75 -9.68
C PRO A 80 2.08 0.03 -9.90
N ASP A 81 2.01 -1.30 -9.93
CA ASP A 81 0.73 -2.02 -10.02
C ASP A 81 0.29 -2.62 -8.68
N ASN A 82 1.12 -2.50 -7.65
CA ASN A 82 0.88 -3.11 -6.34
C ASN A 82 0.83 -2.08 -5.19
N VAL A 83 1.57 -0.97 -5.27
CA VAL A 83 1.73 -0.03 -4.14
C VAL A 83 1.26 1.37 -4.52
N ARG A 84 0.52 2.02 -3.62
CA ARG A 84 0.17 3.46 -3.68
C ARG A 84 0.44 4.13 -2.33
N ALA A 85 1.05 5.32 -2.32
CA ALA A 85 1.51 5.95 -1.09
C ALA A 85 1.37 7.48 -0.99
#